data_AF-A0A151SB37-F1
#
_entry.id   AF-A0A151SB37-F1
#
_cell.length_a   1.000
_cell.length_b   1.000
_cell.length_c   1.000
_cell.angle_alpha   90.00
_cell.angle_beta   90.00
_cell.angle_gamma   90.00
#
_symmetry.space_group_name_H-M   'P 1'
#
loop_
_entity.id
_entity.type
_entity.pdbx_description
1 polymer ?
#
loop_
_entity_poly.entity_id
_entity_poly.type
_entity_poly.pdbx_seq_one_letter_code
_entity_poly.pdbx_strand_id
1 'polypeptide(L)'
;MSHFDHRPTPAKDVKEVVMTEGKNVKIGTSLTPEDAEKLIGVLRVNVSAFAWHSKDIPGVDPDFLCHKLVVDPGAKPVIRKRRKFREEKRKAITEEKNKLLTAGHVQEIQYPTRLENVVMVHKISGKWRMCTDFTDLNKACPKDSYPLPYIDCLVDGASGYELLSFMDAYSGYNQIRMHLADEDKTAFIADQANYCYKFMPFGLKNVGATYQRLMDKVLVNQLGRNVEAYVDDMVVKSTSVDRHLDDLQELFDTIGKYQLKLNPEKCSFGVQARKFLGFCTVRLSNRLNWPT
;
A
#
# COMPACT_ATOMS: atom_id res chain seq x y z
N MET A 1 -15.82 -17.31 -23.99
CA MET A 1 -15.12 -18.58 -23.69
C MET A 1 -13.88 -18.19 -22.90
N SER A 2 -14.01 -18.06 -21.58
CA SER A 2 -13.84 -19.13 -20.58
C SER A 2 -12.39 -19.58 -20.44
N HIS A 3 -11.67 -18.93 -19.54
CA HIS A 3 -10.93 -19.55 -18.44
C HIS A 3 -10.20 -18.47 -17.62
N PHE A 4 -9.98 -18.78 -16.35
CA PHE A 4 -9.22 -18.01 -15.36
C PHE A 4 -9.94 -16.79 -14.77
N ASP A 5 -10.55 -16.96 -13.60
CA ASP A 5 -9.99 -16.38 -12.36
C ASP A 5 -10.75 -16.94 -11.13
N HIS A 6 -10.72 -18.28 -10.93
CA HIS A 6 -11.04 -18.83 -9.61
C HIS A 6 -9.85 -18.57 -8.70
N ARG A 7 -9.84 -17.42 -8.03
CA ARG A 7 -8.92 -17.16 -6.92
C ARG A 7 -9.36 -17.99 -5.73
N PRO A 8 -8.45 -18.69 -5.04
CA PRO A 8 -8.79 -19.33 -3.79
C PRO A 8 -8.94 -18.24 -2.71
N THR A 9 -9.91 -18.43 -1.82
CA THR A 9 -10.27 -17.49 -0.75
C THR A 9 -9.45 -17.83 0.50
N PRO A 10 -8.79 -16.87 1.20
CA PRO A 10 -8.11 -17.16 2.48
C PRO A 10 -9.09 -17.35 3.65
N ALA A 11 -10.36 -17.66 3.36
CA ALA A 11 -11.46 -17.55 4.32
C ALA A 11 -11.56 -18.74 5.30
N LYS A 12 -10.76 -19.80 5.16
CA LYS A 12 -10.96 -21.02 5.97
C LYS A 12 -10.13 -21.09 7.25
N ASP A 13 -9.02 -20.36 7.35
CA ASP A 13 -8.08 -20.49 8.48
C ASP A 13 -7.86 -19.19 9.28
N VAL A 14 -8.72 -18.18 9.12
CA VAL A 14 -8.65 -16.94 9.92
C VAL A 14 -10.01 -16.58 10.54
N LYS A 15 -9.99 -16.00 11.74
CA LYS A 15 -11.15 -15.46 12.45
C LYS A 15 -10.95 -13.97 12.75
N GLU A 16 -12.03 -13.21 12.75
CA GLU A 16 -11.99 -11.81 13.17
C GLU A 16 -11.96 -11.69 14.69
N VAL A 17 -11.13 -10.78 15.19
CA VAL A 17 -11.03 -10.45 16.61
C VAL A 17 -11.10 -8.96 16.81
N VAL A 18 -11.85 -8.56 17.83
CA VAL A 18 -12.01 -7.18 18.26
C VAL A 18 -10.80 -6.77 19.09
N MET A 19 -10.07 -5.77 18.60
CA MET A 19 -8.98 -5.14 19.34
C MET A 19 -9.55 -4.14 20.35
N THR A 20 -10.45 -3.28 19.89
CA THR A 20 -11.23 -2.32 20.68
C THR A 20 -12.54 -2.02 19.92
N GLU A 21 -13.48 -1.28 20.50
CA GLU A 21 -14.79 -0.96 19.89
C GLU A 21 -14.68 -0.57 18.41
N GLY A 22 -15.29 -1.39 17.54
CA GLY A 22 -15.35 -1.17 16.09
C GLY A 22 -14.05 -1.42 15.31
N LYS A 23 -12.99 -1.90 15.98
CA LYS A 23 -11.65 -2.10 15.40
C LYS A 23 -11.26 -3.57 15.41
N ASN A 24 -11.39 -4.21 14.25
CA ASN A 24 -11.19 -5.64 14.09
C ASN A 24 -9.97 -5.95 13.22
N VAL A 25 -9.32 -7.07 13.51
CA VAL A 25 -8.25 -7.67 12.69
C VAL A 25 -8.45 -9.18 12.59
N LYS A 26 -7.74 -9.83 11.67
CA LYS A 26 -7.85 -11.27 11.44
C LYS A 26 -6.68 -12.00 12.09
N ILE A 27 -6.96 -13.07 12.82
CA ILE A 27 -5.93 -13.97 13.37
C ILE A 27 -6.16 -15.41 12.90
N GLY A 28 -5.11 -16.22 12.87
CA GLY A 28 -5.18 -17.64 12.52
C GLY A 28 -6.11 -18.44 13.45
N THR A 29 -6.90 -19.36 12.89
CA THR A 29 -7.78 -20.26 13.66
C THR A 29 -7.04 -21.45 14.28
N SER A 30 -5.81 -21.71 13.83
CA SER A 30 -5.01 -22.87 14.27
C SER A 30 -4.17 -22.59 15.53
N LEU A 31 -4.24 -21.38 16.10
CA LEU A 31 -3.58 -21.03 17.36
C LEU A 31 -4.30 -21.67 18.55
N THR A 32 -3.56 -22.06 19.59
CA THR A 32 -4.16 -22.46 20.86
C THR A 32 -4.89 -21.26 21.49
N PRO A 33 -5.88 -21.49 22.39
CA PRO A 33 -6.55 -20.38 23.08
C PRO A 33 -5.60 -19.45 23.84
N GLU A 34 -4.54 -20.01 24.44
CA GLU A 34 -3.53 -19.23 25.18
C GLU A 34 -2.69 -18.36 24.22
N ASP A 35 -2.19 -18.95 23.14
CA ASP A 35 -1.38 -18.23 22.15
C ASP A 35 -2.17 -17.15 21.42
N ALA A 36 -3.45 -17.44 21.13
CA ALA A 36 -4.36 -16.47 20.56
C ALA A 36 -4.53 -15.26 21.49
N GLU A 37 -4.70 -15.46 22.80
CA GLU A 37 -4.84 -14.34 23.74
C GLU A 37 -3.56 -13.52 23.86
N LYS A 38 -2.38 -14.17 23.88
CA LYS A 38 -1.08 -13.47 23.86
C LYS A 38 -0.92 -12.61 22.59
N LEU A 39 -1.24 -13.16 21.42
CA LEU A 39 -1.22 -12.44 20.15
C LEU A 39 -2.20 -11.25 20.15
N ILE A 40 -3.42 -11.45 20.64
CA ILE A 40 -4.41 -10.40 20.78
C ILE A 40 -3.89 -9.30 21.72
N GLY A 41 -3.20 -9.67 22.81
CA GLY A 41 -2.54 -8.75 23.71
C GLY A 41 -1.56 -7.83 22.99
N VAL A 42 -0.62 -8.39 22.20
CA VAL A 42 0.32 -7.61 21.39
C VAL A 42 -0.42 -6.70 20.40
N LEU A 43 -1.43 -7.21 19.70
CA LEU A 43 -2.21 -6.40 18.76
C LEU A 43 -2.91 -5.23 19.47
N ARG A 44 -3.54 -5.46 20.63
CA ARG A 44 -4.23 -4.43 21.41
C ARG A 44 -3.31 -3.32 21.88
N VAL A 45 -2.09 -3.65 22.31
CA VAL A 45 -1.08 -2.65 22.70
C VAL A 45 -0.67 -1.78 21.49
N ASN A 46 -0.66 -2.37 20.29
CA ASN A 46 -0.21 -1.72 19.06
C ASN A 46 -1.36 -1.25 18.14
N VAL A 47 -2.55 -0.95 18.68
CA VAL A 47 -3.71 -0.44 17.89
C VAL A 47 -3.37 0.81 17.08
N SER A 48 -2.44 1.63 17.58
CA SER A 48 -1.98 2.85 16.91
C SER A 48 -1.22 2.58 15.62
N ALA A 49 -0.70 1.36 15.39
CA ALA A 49 -0.03 0.97 14.16
C ALA A 49 -0.99 0.82 12.96
N PHE A 50 -2.30 0.75 13.20
CA PHE A 50 -3.31 0.60 12.17
C PHE A 50 -3.97 1.94 11.82
N ALA A 51 -4.23 2.15 10.53
CA ALA A 51 -5.10 3.23 10.07
C ALA A 51 -6.52 2.69 9.84
N TRP A 52 -7.49 3.34 10.47
CA TRP A 52 -8.92 3.00 10.36
C TRP A 52 -9.59 3.92 9.36
N HIS A 53 -9.08 5.14 9.24
CA HIS A 53 -9.50 6.16 8.29
C HIS A 53 -8.29 6.77 7.57
N SER A 54 -8.53 7.35 6.39
CA SER A 54 -7.47 8.03 5.64
C SER A 54 -6.83 9.21 6.38
N LYS A 55 -7.51 9.77 7.39
CA LYS A 55 -6.98 10.85 8.24
C LYS A 55 -5.93 10.38 9.25
N ASP A 56 -5.85 9.07 9.51
CA ASP A 56 -4.92 8.48 10.48
C ASP A 56 -3.50 8.32 9.91
N ILE A 57 -3.28 8.78 8.67
CA ILE A 57 -2.03 8.64 7.93
C ILE A 57 -1.30 10.00 7.95
N PRO A 58 -0.39 10.24 8.91
CA PRO A 58 0.41 11.46 8.92
C PRO A 58 1.40 11.52 7.73
N GLY A 59 1.80 10.34 7.27
CA GLY A 59 2.87 10.15 6.32
C GLY A 59 4.23 9.96 6.97
N VAL A 60 5.16 9.37 6.23
CA VAL A 60 6.57 9.33 6.59
C VAL A 60 7.15 10.74 6.58
N ASP A 61 8.08 11.00 7.49
CA ASP A 61 8.84 12.25 7.54
C ASP A 61 9.49 12.56 6.17
N PRO A 62 9.16 13.69 5.52
CA PRO A 62 9.72 14.07 4.22
C PRO A 62 11.25 14.21 4.22
N ASP A 63 11.86 14.54 5.36
CA ASP A 63 13.31 14.65 5.49
C ASP A 63 13.99 13.28 5.53
N PHE A 64 13.30 12.26 6.05
CA PHE A 64 13.75 10.88 5.97
C PHE A 64 13.63 10.33 4.54
N LEU A 65 12.43 10.47 3.94
CA LEU A 65 12.17 10.05 2.57
C LEU A 65 10.92 10.73 1.98
N CYS A 66 11.09 11.36 0.83
CA CYS A 66 10.00 11.84 -0.03
C CYS A 66 10.21 11.38 -1.48
N HIS A 67 9.12 11.32 -2.23
CA HIS A 67 9.16 10.99 -3.66
C HIS A 67 9.53 12.23 -4.49
N LYS A 68 10.51 12.07 -5.38
CA LYS A 68 10.98 13.12 -6.28
C LYS A 68 10.76 12.72 -7.73
N LEU A 69 10.32 13.66 -8.54
CA LEU A 69 10.17 13.50 -9.98
C LEU A 69 11.40 14.06 -10.69
N VAL A 70 12.20 13.16 -11.27
CA VAL A 70 13.32 13.52 -12.14
C VAL A 70 12.77 13.81 -13.55
N VAL A 71 12.04 14.91 -13.71
CA VAL A 71 11.51 15.29 -15.03
C VAL A 71 12.64 15.86 -15.88
N ASP A 72 12.82 15.33 -17.09
CA ASP A 72 13.75 15.89 -18.07
C ASP A 72 13.43 17.38 -18.32
N PRO A 73 14.38 18.32 -18.08
CA PRO A 73 14.17 19.74 -18.33
C PRO A 73 13.80 20.08 -19.78
N GLY A 74 14.20 19.25 -20.75
CA GLY A 74 13.84 19.38 -22.16
C GLY A 74 12.42 18.91 -22.48
N ALA A 75 11.75 18.19 -21.57
CA ALA A 75 10.43 17.63 -21.83
C ALA A 75 9.35 18.71 -21.76
N LYS A 76 8.65 18.92 -22.87
CA LYS A 76 7.54 19.87 -22.94
C LYS A 76 6.42 19.48 -21.95
N PRO A 77 5.90 20.43 -21.15
CA PRO A 77 4.71 20.21 -20.36
C PRO A 77 3.49 19.91 -21.24
N VAL A 78 2.64 18.99 -20.79
CA VAL A 78 1.40 18.62 -21.49
C VAL A 78 0.20 19.06 -20.65
N ILE A 79 -0.69 19.84 -21.26
CA ILE A 79 -1.99 20.21 -20.69
C ILE A 79 -3.06 19.47 -21.47
N ARG A 80 -3.67 18.45 -20.85
CA ARG A 80 -4.75 17.70 -21.48
C ARG A 80 -6.07 18.42 -21.35
N LYS A 81 -6.91 18.28 -22.38
CA LYS A 81 -8.32 18.67 -22.30
C LYS A 81 -9.06 17.70 -21.37
N ARG A 82 -10.02 18.24 -20.60
CA ARG A 82 -10.88 17.46 -19.72
C ARG A 82 -11.62 16.36 -20.49
N ARG A 83 -11.50 15.11 -20.04
CA ARG A 83 -12.29 13.98 -20.55
C ARG A 83 -13.75 14.08 -20.08
N LYS A 84 -14.68 13.70 -20.96
CA LYS A 84 -16.10 13.56 -20.61
C LYS A 84 -16.32 12.18 -19.99
N PHE A 85 -16.93 12.15 -18.80
CA PHE A 85 -17.30 10.91 -18.11
C PHE A 85 -18.82 10.76 -18.06
N ARG A 86 -19.29 9.51 -18.12
CA ARG A 86 -20.70 9.18 -17.81
C ARG A 86 -21.00 9.53 -16.36
N GLU A 87 -22.27 9.75 -16.04
CA GLU A 87 -22.71 10.24 -14.73
C GLU A 87 -22.22 9.36 -13.57
N GLU A 88 -22.31 8.05 -13.71
CA GLU A 88 -21.82 7.09 -12.71
C GLU A 88 -20.34 7.30 -12.38
N LYS A 89 -19.48 7.35 -13.41
CA LYS A 89 -18.03 7.61 -13.24
C LYS A 89 -17.78 8.99 -12.65
N ARG A 90 -18.57 10.00 -13.02
CA ARG A 90 -18.45 11.36 -12.48
C ARG A 90 -18.73 11.37 -10.98
N LYS A 91 -19.80 10.71 -10.51
CA LYS A 91 -20.11 10.58 -9.08
C LYS A 91 -18.97 9.90 -8.34
N ALA A 92 -18.46 8.79 -8.87
CA ALA A 92 -17.32 8.08 -8.28
C ALA A 92 -16.03 8.93 -8.23
N ILE A 93 -15.75 9.73 -9.27
CA ILE A 93 -14.63 10.68 -9.27
C ILE A 93 -14.81 11.73 -8.17
N THR A 94 -16.00 12.35 -8.07
CA THR A 94 -16.28 13.37 -7.06
C THR A 94 -16.13 12.81 -5.64
N GLU A 95 -16.62 11.59 -5.39
CA GLU A 95 -16.49 10.91 -4.10
C GLU A 95 -15.03 10.62 -3.73
N GLU A 96 -14.25 9.99 -4.62
CA GLU A 96 -12.85 9.66 -4.36
C GLU A 96 -11.99 10.93 -4.20
N LYS A 97 -12.22 11.95 -5.03
CA LYS A 97 -11.57 13.26 -4.91
C LYS A 97 -11.87 13.92 -3.56
N ASN A 98 -13.14 13.92 -3.13
CA ASN A 98 -13.52 14.51 -1.85
C ASN A 98 -12.86 13.77 -0.66
N LYS A 99 -12.69 12.45 -0.75
CA LYS A 99 -11.94 11.67 0.25
C LYS A 99 -10.48 12.10 0.32
N LEU A 100 -9.82 12.26 -0.83
CA LEU A 100 -8.42 12.73 -0.89
C LEU A 100 -8.27 14.16 -0.37
N LEU A 101 -9.20 15.06 -0.70
CA LEU A 101 -9.21 16.44 -0.19
C LEU A 101 -9.39 16.46 1.33
N THR A 102 -10.35 15.69 1.84
CA THR A 102 -10.65 15.60 3.28
C THR A 102 -9.50 14.98 4.07
N ALA A 103 -8.71 14.11 3.44
CA ALA A 103 -7.48 13.55 4.01
C ALA A 103 -6.26 14.49 3.85
N GLY A 104 -6.38 15.59 3.11
CA GLY A 104 -5.26 16.49 2.81
C GLY A 104 -4.22 15.92 1.85
N HIS A 105 -4.54 14.84 1.13
CA HIS A 105 -3.64 14.20 0.18
C HIS A 105 -3.50 14.96 -1.14
N VAL A 106 -4.50 15.79 -1.46
CA VAL A 106 -4.52 16.66 -2.64
C VAL A 106 -4.90 18.07 -2.23
N GLN A 107 -4.49 19.04 -3.03
CA GLN A 107 -4.87 20.45 -2.89
C GLN A 107 -5.26 21.04 -4.23
N GLU A 108 -6.09 22.08 -4.21
CA GLU A 108 -6.41 22.84 -5.41
C GLU A 108 -5.18 23.62 -5.89
N ILE A 109 -4.98 23.68 -7.21
CA ILE A 109 -3.87 24.39 -7.83
C ILE A 109 -4.38 25.33 -8.93
N GLN A 110 -3.84 26.54 -8.94
CA GLN A 110 -4.06 27.51 -10.00
C GLN A 110 -2.89 27.50 -10.98
N TYR A 111 -3.20 27.69 -12.27
CA TYR A 111 -2.21 27.79 -13.35
C TYR A 111 -1.18 26.63 -13.41
N PRO A 112 -1.64 25.36 -13.47
CA PRO A 112 -0.73 24.23 -13.50
C PRO A 112 0.07 24.18 -14.81
N THR A 113 1.36 23.88 -14.70
CA THR A 113 2.26 23.75 -15.87
C THR A 113 1.99 22.48 -16.68
N ARG A 114 1.55 21.41 -16.00
CA ARG A 114 1.13 20.12 -16.57
C ARG A 114 -0.27 19.81 -16.08
N LEU A 115 -1.09 19.12 -16.87
CA LEU A 115 -2.45 18.82 -16.46
C LEU A 115 -2.93 17.49 -17.05
N GLU A 116 -3.09 16.50 -16.18
CA GLU A 116 -3.46 15.14 -16.57
C GLU A 116 -4.95 14.83 -16.32
N ASN A 117 -5.45 13.77 -16.95
CA ASN A 117 -6.83 13.30 -16.73
C ASN A 117 -6.87 12.17 -15.70
N VAL A 118 -7.96 12.11 -14.95
CA VAL A 118 -8.28 10.95 -14.12
C VAL A 118 -8.71 9.75 -14.97
N VAL A 119 -8.45 8.55 -14.46
CA VAL A 119 -8.86 7.27 -15.02
C VAL A 119 -9.50 6.46 -13.90
N MET A 120 -10.67 5.90 -14.19
CA MET A 120 -11.41 5.09 -13.22
C MET A 120 -11.20 3.61 -13.52
N VAL A 121 -10.71 2.88 -12.52
CA VAL A 121 -10.42 1.45 -12.59
C VAL A 121 -11.33 0.72 -11.60
N HIS A 122 -11.91 -0.42 -11.99
CA HIS A 122 -12.65 -1.26 -11.05
C HIS A 122 -11.67 -2.07 -10.20
N LYS A 123 -11.86 -2.04 -8.87
CA LYS A 123 -11.29 -3.04 -7.98
C LYS A 123 -12.07 -4.34 -8.13
N ILE A 124 -11.40 -5.45 -7.83
CA ILE A 124 -12.01 -6.78 -7.70
C ILE A 124 -13.15 -6.77 -6.67
N SER A 125 -13.05 -5.91 -5.66
CA SER A 125 -14.10 -5.68 -4.66
C SER A 125 -15.35 -4.99 -5.22
N GLY A 126 -15.46 -4.77 -6.55
CA GLY A 126 -16.53 -4.03 -7.21
C GLY A 126 -16.46 -2.50 -7.08
N LYS A 127 -15.64 -1.99 -6.16
CA LYS A 127 -15.50 -0.54 -5.89
C LYS A 127 -14.66 0.14 -6.97
N TRP A 128 -15.03 1.38 -7.31
CA TRP A 128 -14.22 2.25 -8.16
C TRP A 128 -12.92 2.67 -7.46
N ARG A 129 -11.84 2.81 -8.24
CA ARG A 129 -10.56 3.43 -7.84
C ARG A 129 -10.24 4.54 -8.83
N MET A 130 -9.98 5.73 -8.31
CA MET A 130 -9.44 6.83 -9.11
C MET A 130 -7.92 6.69 -9.24
N CYS A 131 -7.42 6.74 -10.46
CA CYS A 131 -6.00 6.87 -10.81
C CYS A 131 -5.83 8.13 -11.69
N THR A 132 -4.60 8.62 -11.83
CA THR A 132 -4.30 9.69 -12.79
C THR A 132 -3.45 9.12 -13.93
N ASP A 133 -3.78 9.49 -15.15
CA ASP A 133 -3.08 9.08 -16.37
C ASP A 133 -1.78 9.89 -16.53
N PHE A 134 -0.74 9.48 -15.82
CA PHE A 134 0.58 10.11 -15.90
C PHE A 134 1.41 9.63 -17.10
N THR A 135 0.81 9.16 -18.19
CA THR A 135 1.56 8.57 -19.32
C THR A 135 2.65 9.51 -19.86
N ASP A 136 2.35 10.80 -20.04
CA ASP A 136 3.32 11.75 -20.61
C ASP A 136 4.34 12.23 -19.56
N LEU A 137 3.91 12.48 -18.32
CA LEU A 137 4.81 12.74 -17.20
C LEU A 137 5.78 11.57 -16.98
N ASN A 138 5.28 10.34 -17.08
CA ASN A 138 6.09 9.14 -16.99
C ASN A 138 7.11 9.13 -18.13
N LYS A 139 6.72 9.33 -19.40
CA LYS A 139 7.70 9.38 -20.51
C LYS A 139 8.83 10.40 -20.28
N ALA A 140 8.52 11.53 -19.64
CA ALA A 140 9.49 12.57 -19.31
C ALA A 140 10.42 12.24 -18.13
N CYS A 141 10.11 11.23 -17.32
CA CYS A 141 10.97 10.79 -16.22
C CYS A 141 11.84 9.59 -16.66
N PRO A 142 13.14 9.51 -16.31
CA PRO A 142 13.89 8.28 -16.45
C PRO A 142 13.28 7.20 -15.53
N LYS A 143 13.39 5.94 -15.94
CA LYS A 143 12.98 4.82 -15.09
C LYS A 143 13.99 4.70 -13.95
N ASP A 144 13.48 4.60 -12.73
CA ASP A 144 14.29 4.24 -11.58
C ASP A 144 14.61 2.74 -11.63
N SER A 145 15.89 2.39 -11.75
CA SER A 145 16.39 1.01 -11.78
C SER A 145 16.69 0.44 -10.40
N TYR A 146 16.11 1.02 -9.33
CA TYR A 146 16.22 0.44 -7.99
C TYR A 146 15.73 -1.02 -8.00
N PRO A 147 16.52 -1.96 -7.44
CA PRO A 147 16.16 -3.37 -7.46
C PRO A 147 14.92 -3.61 -6.60
N LEU A 148 13.93 -4.30 -7.17
CA LEU A 148 12.83 -4.87 -6.41
C LEU A 148 13.16 -6.32 -6.08
N PRO A 149 12.85 -6.82 -4.88
CA PRO A 149 13.08 -8.21 -4.52
C PRO A 149 12.37 -9.16 -5.50
N TYR A 150 13.00 -10.31 -5.77
CA TYR A 150 12.36 -11.38 -6.54
C TYR A 150 11.31 -12.06 -5.68
N ILE A 151 10.09 -12.20 -6.22
CA ILE A 151 8.97 -12.77 -5.49
C ILE A 151 9.26 -14.20 -5.05
N ASP A 152 9.91 -14.99 -5.90
CA ASP A 152 10.27 -16.38 -5.57
C ASP A 152 11.19 -16.45 -4.34
N CYS A 153 12.17 -15.54 -4.24
CA CYS A 153 13.04 -15.46 -3.06
C CYS A 153 12.28 -15.10 -1.77
N LEU A 154 11.26 -14.23 -1.86
CA LEU A 154 10.42 -13.89 -0.71
C LEU A 154 9.55 -15.07 -0.26
N VAL A 155 9.03 -15.85 -1.22
CA VAL A 155 8.24 -17.05 -0.94
C VAL A 155 9.11 -18.15 -0.32
N ASP A 156 10.30 -18.38 -0.88
CA ASP A 156 11.27 -19.32 -0.32
C ASP A 156 11.74 -18.87 1.07
N GLY A 157 11.99 -17.57 1.23
CA GLY A 157 12.37 -16.97 2.51
C GLY A 157 11.30 -17.13 3.59
N ALA A 158 10.01 -17.20 3.24
CA ALA A 158 8.91 -17.46 4.16
C ALA A 158 8.61 -18.96 4.37
N SER A 159 9.24 -19.84 3.58
CA SER A 159 9.04 -21.29 3.67
C SER A 159 9.80 -21.88 4.86
N GLY A 160 9.23 -22.91 5.50
CA GLY A 160 9.88 -23.63 6.61
C GLY A 160 9.67 -23.01 8.00
N TYR A 161 9.04 -21.85 8.11
CA TYR A 161 8.66 -21.23 9.38
C TYR A 161 7.37 -21.85 9.95
N GLU A 162 7.11 -21.64 11.24
CA GLU A 162 5.91 -22.18 11.89
C GLU A 162 4.72 -21.23 11.71
N LEU A 163 4.93 -19.94 12.00
CA LEU A 163 3.92 -18.89 11.96
C LEU A 163 4.31 -17.78 10.96
N LEU A 164 3.29 -17.27 10.27
CA LEU A 164 3.36 -16.14 9.36
C LEU A 164 2.30 -15.09 9.75
N SER A 165 2.69 -13.82 9.69
CA SER A 165 1.76 -12.69 9.76
C SER A 165 1.90 -11.85 8.50
N PHE A 166 0.80 -11.67 7.78
CA PHE A 166 0.73 -10.89 6.55
C PHE A 166 0.18 -9.51 6.85
N MET A 167 0.87 -8.48 6.39
CA MET A 167 0.51 -7.09 6.61
C MET A 167 0.56 -6.32 5.29
N ASP A 168 -0.33 -5.35 5.16
CA ASP A 168 -0.41 -4.43 4.02
C ASP A 168 -0.42 -3.01 4.57
N ALA A 169 0.39 -2.13 4.01
CA ALA A 169 0.37 -0.72 4.37
C ALA A 169 -0.93 -0.06 3.88
N TYR A 170 -1.61 0.68 4.77
CA TYR A 170 -2.85 1.37 4.43
C TYR A 170 -2.63 2.40 3.33
N SER A 171 -3.26 2.18 2.17
CA SER A 171 -3.08 3.03 0.99
C SER A 171 -1.60 3.34 0.72
N GLY A 172 -0.74 2.31 0.74
CA GLY A 172 0.73 2.39 0.75
C GLY A 172 1.32 3.66 0.15
N TYR A 173 1.14 3.92 -1.15
CA TYR A 173 1.71 5.10 -1.83
C TYR A 173 1.34 6.44 -1.18
N ASN A 174 0.11 6.59 -0.70
CA ASN A 174 -0.36 7.78 -0.01
C ASN A 174 0.25 7.99 1.39
N GLN A 175 1.20 7.16 1.83
CA GLN A 175 1.96 7.39 3.07
C GLN A 175 3.29 8.13 2.83
N ILE A 176 3.75 8.24 1.59
CA ILE A 176 5.00 8.94 1.26
C ILE A 176 4.66 10.27 0.60
N ARG A 177 5.23 11.36 1.09
CA ARG A 177 5.01 12.69 0.53
C ARG A 177 5.69 12.85 -0.82
N MET A 178 5.07 13.65 -1.68
CA MET A 178 5.76 14.26 -2.82
C MET A 178 6.75 15.30 -2.29
N HIS A 179 7.86 15.49 -2.98
CA HIS A 179 8.72 16.63 -2.73
C HIS A 179 7.99 17.92 -3.15
N LEU A 180 8.10 18.98 -2.35
CA LEU A 180 7.33 20.23 -2.54
C LEU A 180 7.47 20.81 -3.96
N ALA A 181 8.66 20.76 -4.53
CA ALA A 181 8.94 21.25 -5.89
C ALA A 181 8.39 20.36 -7.03
N ASP A 182 7.81 19.21 -6.70
CA ASP A 182 7.27 18.23 -7.64
C ASP A 182 5.75 18.03 -7.49
N GLU A 183 5.12 18.61 -6.47
CA GLU A 183 3.67 18.48 -6.25
C GLU A 183 2.89 18.99 -7.47
N ASP A 184 3.20 20.20 -7.95
CA ASP A 184 2.53 20.85 -9.08
C ASP A 184 2.61 20.04 -10.39
N LYS A 185 3.69 19.29 -10.60
CA LYS A 185 3.89 18.40 -11.76
C LYS A 185 2.91 17.25 -11.79
N THR A 186 2.30 16.90 -10.66
CA THR A 186 1.28 15.84 -10.54
C THR A 186 -0.14 16.34 -10.75
N ALA A 187 -0.32 17.56 -11.27
CA ALA A 187 -1.63 18.16 -11.40
C ALA A 187 -2.58 17.38 -12.34
N PHE A 188 -3.86 17.33 -11.95
CA PHE A 188 -4.91 16.62 -12.64
C PHE A 188 -6.24 17.38 -12.62
N ILE A 189 -7.10 17.07 -13.59
CA ILE A 189 -8.45 17.64 -13.70
C ILE A 189 -9.44 16.71 -13.00
N ALA A 190 -10.16 17.23 -12.02
CA ALA A 190 -11.33 16.55 -11.45
C ALA A 190 -12.48 17.53 -11.26
N ASP A 191 -13.68 17.14 -11.68
CA ASP A 191 -14.85 18.01 -11.67
C ASP A 191 -14.62 19.36 -12.37
N GLN A 192 -14.76 20.47 -11.66
CA GLN A 192 -14.68 21.84 -12.18
C GLN A 192 -13.36 22.55 -11.82
N ALA A 193 -12.40 21.85 -11.20
CA ALA A 193 -11.15 22.44 -10.74
C ALA A 193 -9.94 21.54 -11.05
N ASN A 194 -8.75 22.10 -10.85
CA ASN A 194 -7.48 21.41 -10.99
C ASN A 194 -6.90 21.17 -9.61
N TYR A 195 -6.32 19.99 -9.41
CA TYR A 195 -5.74 19.59 -8.15
C TYR A 195 -4.34 19.04 -8.36
N CYS A 196 -3.47 19.11 -7.36
CA CYS A 196 -2.19 18.43 -7.35
C CYS A 196 -2.07 17.54 -6.10
N TYR A 197 -1.18 16.54 -6.15
CA TYR A 197 -0.98 15.61 -5.06
C TYR A 197 0.15 16.06 -4.14
N LYS A 198 -0.11 16.02 -2.82
CA LYS A 198 0.89 16.19 -1.75
C LYS A 198 1.58 14.88 -1.36
N PHE A 199 0.93 13.76 -1.66
CA PHE A 199 1.40 12.41 -1.38
C PHE A 199 1.43 11.61 -2.67
N MET A 200 2.26 10.57 -2.72
CA MET A 200 2.51 9.82 -3.93
C MET A 200 1.21 9.24 -4.52
N PRO A 201 0.81 9.65 -5.75
CA PRO A 201 -0.38 9.12 -6.38
C PRO A 201 -0.14 7.80 -7.10
N PHE A 202 -1.22 7.05 -7.33
CA PHE A 202 -1.23 5.95 -8.29
C PHE A 202 -1.00 6.46 -9.72
N GLY A 203 -0.26 5.68 -10.51
CA GLY A 203 -0.02 5.93 -11.94
C GLY A 203 1.36 6.50 -12.27
N LEU A 204 2.12 6.97 -11.28
CA LEU A 204 3.52 7.35 -11.46
C LEU A 204 4.41 6.10 -11.61
N LYS A 205 5.42 6.16 -12.49
CA LYS A 205 6.24 4.99 -12.82
C LYS A 205 7.18 4.51 -11.71
N ASN A 206 7.72 5.42 -10.90
CA ASN A 206 8.84 5.15 -9.99
C ASN A 206 8.37 4.98 -8.53
N VAL A 207 7.06 4.83 -8.32
CA VAL A 207 6.45 4.73 -6.99
C VAL A 207 6.88 3.47 -6.25
N GLY A 208 6.90 2.33 -6.96
CA GLY A 208 7.31 1.04 -6.40
C GLY A 208 8.76 1.07 -5.93
N ALA A 209 9.66 1.63 -6.75
CA ALA A 209 11.07 1.79 -6.39
C ALA A 209 11.27 2.70 -5.16
N THR A 210 10.53 3.81 -5.09
CA THR A 210 10.58 4.72 -3.93
C THR A 210 10.09 4.04 -2.66
N TYR A 211 9.01 3.27 -2.77
CA TYR A 211 8.43 2.56 -1.64
C TYR A 211 9.33 1.40 -1.17
N GLN A 212 9.96 0.67 -2.09
CA GLN A 212 10.92 -0.38 -1.72
C GLN A 212 12.14 0.20 -1.01
N ARG A 213 12.71 1.31 -1.51
CA ARG A 213 13.78 2.05 -0.82
C ARG A 213 13.40 2.43 0.61
N LEU A 214 12.13 2.82 0.83
CA LEU A 214 11.64 3.11 2.16
C LEU A 214 11.67 1.85 3.03
N MET A 215 11.10 0.74 2.55
CA MET A 215 11.06 -0.50 3.32
C MET A 215 12.47 -1.02 3.66
N ASP A 216 13.40 -0.97 2.70
CA ASP A 216 14.78 -1.40 2.93
C ASP A 216 15.49 -0.56 4.02
N LYS A 217 15.19 0.75 4.09
CA LYS A 217 15.72 1.64 5.13
C LYS A 217 15.04 1.44 6.48
N VAL A 218 13.72 1.33 6.49
CA VAL A 218 12.90 1.23 7.71
C VAL A 218 13.15 -0.10 8.40
N LEU A 219 13.21 -1.20 7.64
CA LEU A 219 13.30 -2.56 8.13
C LEU A 219 14.72 -3.13 8.06
N VAL A 220 15.76 -2.28 7.98
CA VAL A 220 17.16 -2.70 7.78
C VAL A 220 17.64 -3.80 8.75
N ASN A 221 17.12 -3.81 9.99
CA ASN A 221 17.48 -4.80 11.02
C ASN A 221 16.60 -6.06 11.03
N GLN A 222 15.52 -6.09 10.24
CA GLN A 222 14.49 -7.13 10.24
C GLN A 222 14.38 -7.84 8.88
N LEU A 223 14.69 -7.14 7.79
CA LEU A 223 14.59 -7.64 6.41
C LEU A 223 15.47 -8.89 6.21
N GLY A 224 14.86 -9.96 5.70
CA GLY A 224 15.47 -11.28 5.51
C GLY A 224 15.53 -12.13 6.79
N ARG A 225 15.68 -11.50 7.97
CA ARG A 225 15.78 -12.20 9.27
C ARG A 225 14.42 -12.72 9.74
N ASN A 226 13.52 -11.81 10.09
CA ASN A 226 12.18 -12.12 10.60
C ASN A 226 11.08 -11.45 9.76
N VAL A 227 11.45 -10.55 8.84
CA VAL A 227 10.50 -9.88 7.94
C VAL A 227 10.93 -10.02 6.49
N GLU A 228 9.97 -10.32 5.62
CA GLU A 228 10.09 -10.15 4.17
C GLU A 228 9.18 -9.01 3.72
N ALA A 229 9.65 -8.17 2.81
CA ALA A 229 8.90 -7.00 2.34
C ALA A 229 8.98 -6.85 0.82
N TYR A 230 7.83 -6.59 0.20
CA TYR A 230 7.69 -6.23 -1.20
C TYR A 230 6.78 -5.03 -1.34
N VAL A 231 7.36 -3.86 -1.60
CA VAL A 231 6.62 -2.60 -1.69
C VAL A 231 5.72 -2.44 -0.44
N ASP A 232 4.39 -2.47 -0.57
CA ASP A 232 3.44 -2.26 0.52
C ASP A 232 3.03 -3.54 1.27
N ASP A 233 3.46 -4.71 0.80
CA ASP A 233 3.20 -6.00 1.43
C ASP A 233 4.38 -6.42 2.32
N MET A 234 4.08 -6.86 3.55
CA MET A 234 5.07 -7.35 4.52
C MET A 234 4.63 -8.70 5.09
N VAL A 235 5.60 -9.55 5.38
CA VAL A 235 5.41 -10.86 6.01
C VAL A 235 6.37 -11.00 7.18
N VAL A 236 5.85 -11.09 8.41
CA VAL A 236 6.64 -11.55 9.57
C VAL A 236 6.62 -13.06 9.59
N LYS A 237 7.78 -13.68 9.80
CA LYS A 237 8.00 -15.12 9.79
C LYS A 237 8.81 -15.53 11.02
N SER A 238 8.32 -16.52 11.75
CA SER A 238 8.93 -16.93 13.02
C SER A 238 8.83 -18.45 13.23
N THR A 239 9.81 -19.01 13.94
CA THR A 239 9.97 -20.45 14.14
C THR A 239 9.17 -21.00 15.31
N SER A 240 8.58 -20.13 16.13
CA SER A 240 7.69 -20.48 17.25
C SER A 240 6.75 -19.32 17.57
N VAL A 241 5.70 -19.58 18.34
CA VAL A 241 4.73 -18.55 18.76
C VAL A 241 5.40 -17.45 19.58
N ASP A 242 6.15 -17.78 20.63
CA ASP A 242 6.76 -16.78 21.51
C ASP A 242 7.68 -15.82 20.72
N ARG A 243 8.52 -16.37 19.83
CA ARG A 243 9.34 -15.57 18.92
C ARG A 243 8.50 -14.69 18.00
N HIS A 244 7.35 -15.20 17.53
CA HIS A 244 6.47 -14.44 16.67
C HIS A 244 5.87 -13.20 17.34
N LEU A 245 5.58 -13.30 18.63
CA LEU A 245 5.11 -12.16 19.42
C LEU A 245 6.19 -11.10 19.55
N ASP A 246 7.43 -11.51 19.83
CA ASP A 246 8.59 -10.61 19.91
C ASP A 246 8.87 -9.94 18.56
N ASP A 247 8.88 -10.72 17.47
CA ASP A 247 9.11 -10.22 16.11
C ASP A 247 8.02 -9.23 15.66
N LEU A 248 6.76 -9.50 16.00
CA LEU A 248 5.66 -8.57 15.75
C LEU A 248 5.80 -7.28 16.54
N GLN A 249 6.20 -7.36 17.82
CA GLN A 249 6.42 -6.16 18.63
C GLN A 249 7.56 -5.32 18.06
N GLU A 250 8.69 -5.94 17.68
CA GLU A 250 9.81 -5.25 17.04
C GLU A 250 9.38 -4.54 15.74
N LEU A 251 8.54 -5.20 14.93
CA LEU A 251 7.97 -4.60 13.74
C LEU A 251 7.06 -3.42 14.08
N PHE A 252 6.14 -3.57 15.03
CA PHE A 252 5.22 -2.51 15.43
C PHE A 252 5.96 -1.26 15.95
N ASP A 253 7.00 -1.46 16.76
CA ASP A 253 7.85 -0.38 17.24
C ASP A 253 8.56 0.32 16.08
N THR A 254 9.06 -0.46 15.12
CA THR A 254 9.75 0.06 13.94
C THR A 254 8.82 0.86 13.04
N ILE A 255 7.66 0.33 12.65
CA ILE A 255 6.71 1.06 11.79
C ILE A 255 6.10 2.25 12.53
N GLY A 256 5.91 2.14 13.84
CA GLY A 256 5.47 3.23 14.70
C GLY A 256 6.45 4.40 14.70
N LYS A 257 7.76 4.12 14.81
CA LYS A 257 8.83 5.12 14.74
C LYS A 257 8.81 5.92 13.44
N TYR A 258 8.57 5.26 12.30
CA TYR A 258 8.53 5.90 10.98
C TYR A 258 7.12 6.30 10.54
N GLN A 259 6.14 6.22 11.45
CA GLN A 259 4.73 6.59 11.23
C GLN A 259 4.04 5.87 10.06
N LEU A 260 4.51 4.66 9.73
CA LEU A 260 3.85 3.79 8.78
C LEU A 260 2.60 3.17 9.41
N LYS A 261 1.52 3.10 8.63
CA LYS A 261 0.22 2.58 9.06
C LYS A 261 -0.18 1.33 8.29
N LEU A 262 -0.70 0.34 9.00
CA LEU A 262 -1.20 -0.91 8.44
C LEU A 262 -2.70 -0.85 8.13
N ASN A 263 -3.12 -1.65 7.15
CA ASN A 263 -4.52 -1.84 6.78
C ASN A 263 -5.13 -3.02 7.53
N PRO A 264 -5.99 -2.79 8.54
CA PRO A 264 -6.55 -3.86 9.36
C PRO A 264 -7.38 -4.87 8.56
N GLU A 265 -8.10 -4.44 7.50
CA GLU A 265 -8.95 -5.33 6.69
C GLU A 265 -8.15 -6.38 5.90
N LYS A 266 -6.90 -6.03 5.56
CA LYS A 266 -6.01 -6.83 4.72
C LYS A 266 -4.92 -7.57 5.49
N CYS A 267 -4.70 -7.19 6.75
CA CYS A 267 -3.76 -7.88 7.63
C CYS A 267 -4.35 -9.20 8.14
N SER A 268 -3.49 -10.17 8.37
CA SER A 268 -3.82 -11.44 9.02
C SER A 268 -2.63 -11.93 9.84
N PHE A 269 -2.85 -12.24 11.12
CA PHE A 269 -1.77 -12.52 12.07
C PHE A 269 -1.76 -13.98 12.54
N GLY A 270 -0.57 -14.55 12.76
CA GLY A 270 -0.39 -15.87 13.36
C GLY A 270 -0.99 -17.03 12.56
N VAL A 271 -0.82 -17.02 11.23
CA VAL A 271 -1.27 -18.08 10.32
C VAL A 271 -0.20 -19.16 10.21
N GLN A 272 -0.57 -20.44 10.26
CA GLN A 272 0.40 -21.54 10.08
C GLN A 272 0.94 -21.61 8.64
N ALA A 273 2.27 -21.59 8.48
CA ALA A 273 2.93 -21.51 7.17
C ALA A 273 2.62 -22.71 6.26
N ARG A 274 2.52 -23.92 6.85
CA ARG A 274 2.31 -25.20 6.13
C ARG A 274 1.02 -25.24 5.31
N LYS A 275 0.04 -24.38 5.61
CA LYS A 275 -1.26 -24.32 4.90
C LYS A 275 -1.31 -23.27 3.79
N PHE A 276 -0.34 -22.36 3.70
CA PHE A 276 -0.53 -21.07 2.99
C PHE A 276 0.40 -20.81 1.79
N LEU A 277 1.46 -21.61 1.58
CA LEU A 277 2.45 -21.37 0.53
C LEU A 277 1.91 -21.47 -0.92
N GLY A 278 0.79 -22.17 -1.15
CA GLY A 278 0.10 -22.17 -2.45
C GLY A 278 -0.70 -20.89 -2.77
N PHE A 279 -0.90 -20.00 -1.79
CA PHE A 279 -1.62 -18.73 -1.93
C PHE A 279 -0.71 -17.51 -2.15
N CYS A 280 0.49 -17.52 -1.58
CA CYS A 280 1.45 -16.41 -1.69
C CYS A 280 1.81 -16.10 -3.15
N THR A 281 1.98 -17.14 -3.97
CA THR A 281 2.21 -17.02 -5.42
C THR A 281 1.06 -16.35 -6.14
N VAL A 282 -0.21 -16.53 -5.71
CA VAL A 282 -1.39 -15.92 -6.34
C VAL A 282 -1.62 -14.48 -5.86
N ARG A 283 -1.27 -14.13 -4.62
CA ARG A 283 -1.55 -12.80 -4.05
C ARG A 283 -0.50 -11.75 -4.44
N LEU A 284 0.78 -12.13 -4.49
CA LEU A 284 1.88 -11.26 -4.95
C LEU A 284 1.90 -11.13 -6.48
N SER A 285 1.59 -12.21 -7.23
CA SER A 285 1.49 -12.14 -8.70
C SER A 285 0.27 -11.35 -9.20
N ASN A 286 -0.89 -11.43 -8.53
CA ASN A 286 -2.10 -10.73 -8.98
C ASN A 286 -2.04 -9.19 -8.81
N ARG A 287 -1.05 -8.65 -8.08
CA ARG A 287 -0.77 -7.20 -8.07
C ARG A 287 0.07 -6.74 -9.26
N LEU A 288 0.64 -7.65 -10.05
CA LEU A 288 1.54 -7.33 -11.17
C LEU A 288 0.83 -7.08 -12.51
N ASN A 289 -0.49 -7.24 -12.60
CA ASN A 289 -1.22 -6.91 -13.83
C ASN A 289 -1.47 -5.40 -13.93
N TRP A 290 -0.43 -4.64 -14.28
CA TRP A 290 -0.61 -3.37 -14.97
C TRP A 290 -0.48 -3.61 -16.49
N PRO A 291 -1.40 -3.09 -17.32
CA PRO A 291 -1.23 -3.15 -18.76
C PRO A 291 0.02 -2.33 -19.12
N THR A 292 0.94 -2.95 -19.84
CA THR A 292 2.07 -2.29 -20.52
C THR A 292 1.67 -0.98 -21.17
#